data_AF-Q1D2F5-F1
#
_entry.id   AF-Q1D2F5-F1
#
_cell.length_a   1.000
_cell.length_b   1.000
_cell.length_c   1.000
_cell.angle_alpha   90.00
_cell.angle_beta   90.00
_cell.angle_gamma   90.00
#
_symmetry.space_group_name_H-M   'P 1'
#
loop_
_entity.id
_entity.type
_entity.pdbx_description
1 polymer ?
#
loop_
_entity_poly.entity_id
_entity_poly.type
_entity_poly.pdbx_seq_one_letter_code
_entity_poly.pdbx_strand_id
1 'polypeptide(L)'
;MNCDSRSAAYVAQWHAAAGCAVGLMQKLSMTVVMLCGTLVSGCQGGEEEQPALEQSGGPGIAASVASSSQAVVSPALAASLSCVETYVNAGTCDWAHWSEMWETCETYEHPELEDGVFLEAVQVEDCTVANWSTLRAQLLAPRTPFVSVRDSCNGESQMIYEAASNGCHSLDAAAGASFFDVPIGKSVTLHSGAHCTGDSVAVETDASLCETSFDSGAIANDNVRAFRISDIEAPSSPYRYTCADDEPTCVQNFNSRLGGINKKLTVRAVRMTLAGRATPSMDAIKRTIGNLSDHFSVASRGQVRLDLIGSQTVSVTSQNCKIAKQQARQKSNSNADLTVYVLPGGMCDTSNGGGRSVYIKGNLFRDYAHEVGHVLGLGHGNRRDSTTGKQVRSADSSTYMGKFASDNYNLPQLHWLGWTQKEELVKVNSAIDNGGSIDVTLRPVGANAHSTSSLPLGAVWEVPDTEQRLFIAVPKARTNSSNEIEGGTVFVYRGSRAVGCTGICLGTLQLARFSAKSNNEHEATGIFVKPVAYTSHFIQEDGKRIEVFSSVTLRIRR
;
A
#
# COMPACT_ATOMS: atom_id res chain seq x y z
N MET A 1 11.92 -53.67 20.92
CA MET A 1 12.17 -55.00 20.34
C MET A 1 10.82 -55.64 20.12
N ASN A 2 10.06 -55.29 19.06
CA ASN A 2 10.33 -55.38 17.61
C ASN A 2 10.10 -56.81 17.07
N CYS A 3 8.95 -57.02 16.43
CA CYS A 3 8.87 -57.33 15.00
C CYS A 3 7.41 -57.24 14.49
N ASP A 4 7.24 -56.84 13.23
CA ASP A 4 6.15 -57.21 12.30
C ASP A 4 4.66 -56.95 12.63
N SER A 5 3.73 -56.76 11.66
CA SER A 5 3.88 -56.49 10.21
C SER A 5 2.58 -55.91 9.57
N ARG A 6 2.74 -55.31 8.38
CA ARG A 6 1.82 -55.27 7.21
C ARG A 6 0.32 -54.96 7.35
N SER A 7 -0.05 -53.86 6.69
CA SER A 7 -1.11 -53.76 5.65
C SER A 7 -2.57 -54.11 5.93
N ALA A 8 -3.44 -53.11 5.79
CA ALA A 8 -4.79 -53.27 5.22
C ALA A 8 -5.19 -52.01 4.43
N ALA A 9 -5.88 -52.19 3.29
CA ALA A 9 -6.57 -51.14 2.57
C ALA A 9 -8.09 -51.37 2.69
N TYR A 10 -8.91 -50.33 2.54
CA TYR A 10 -10.37 -50.48 2.52
C TYR A 10 -11.00 -49.65 1.41
N VAL A 11 -11.91 -50.29 0.65
CA VAL A 11 -12.72 -49.69 -0.42
C VAL A 11 -14.13 -50.25 -0.33
N ALA A 12 -15.10 -49.35 -0.10
CA ALA A 12 -16.54 -49.49 -0.39
C ALA A 12 -17.09 -48.05 -0.33
N GLN A 13 -17.72 -47.44 -1.34
CA GLN A 13 -18.64 -47.90 -2.40
C GLN A 13 -20.01 -48.33 -1.87
N TRP A 14 -21.01 -47.47 -2.13
CA TRP A 14 -22.44 -47.78 -2.15
C TRP A 14 -23.07 -47.10 -3.38
N HIS A 15 -24.12 -47.70 -3.94
CA HIS A 15 -24.71 -47.30 -5.23
C HIS A 15 -26.05 -46.55 -5.09
N ALA A 16 -26.51 -45.98 -6.20
CA ALA A 16 -27.67 -45.10 -6.29
C ALA A 16 -29.00 -45.82 -6.64
N ALA A 17 -30.11 -45.14 -6.36
CA ALA A 17 -31.35 -45.18 -7.13
C ALA A 17 -31.84 -43.70 -7.26
N ALA A 18 -32.11 -43.10 -8.43
CA ALA A 18 -32.82 -43.51 -9.65
C ALA A 18 -34.32 -43.14 -9.60
N GLY A 19 -34.72 -42.20 -10.48
CA GLY A 19 -36.09 -41.72 -10.65
C GLY A 19 -36.18 -40.67 -11.77
N CYS A 20 -36.89 -41.00 -12.85
CA CYS A 20 -37.15 -40.10 -13.99
C CYS A 20 -38.42 -39.23 -13.72
N ALA A 21 -38.90 -38.31 -14.57
CA ALA A 21 -38.76 -38.19 -16.03
C ALA A 21 -39.13 -36.77 -16.57
N VAL A 22 -38.89 -36.56 -17.88
CA VAL A 22 -39.63 -35.74 -18.88
C VAL A 22 -40.39 -34.48 -18.39
N GLY A 23 -40.20 -33.26 -18.93
CA GLY A 23 -39.43 -32.78 -20.09
C GLY A 23 -40.32 -32.22 -21.22
N LEU A 24 -39.95 -31.07 -21.82
CA LEU A 24 -40.50 -30.59 -23.11
C LEU A 24 -39.56 -29.58 -23.79
N MET A 25 -39.60 -29.51 -25.13
CA MET A 25 -39.02 -28.40 -25.91
C MET A 25 -40.05 -27.30 -26.15
N GLN A 26 -39.61 -26.05 -26.27
CA GLN A 26 -40.26 -25.10 -27.18
C GLN A 26 -39.25 -24.11 -27.79
N LYS A 27 -39.41 -23.84 -29.09
CA LYS A 27 -38.75 -22.76 -29.85
C LYS A 27 -39.72 -21.57 -29.97
N LEU A 28 -39.28 -20.51 -30.67
CA LEU A 28 -39.98 -19.27 -31.08
C LEU A 28 -39.75 -18.10 -30.09
N SER A 29 -39.57 -16.85 -30.54
CA SER A 29 -39.28 -16.35 -31.90
C SER A 29 -38.53 -15.01 -31.82
N MET A 30 -37.90 -14.59 -32.92
CA MET A 30 -37.63 -13.16 -33.14
C MET A 30 -38.96 -12.41 -33.31
N THR A 31 -39.06 -11.22 -32.73
CA THR A 31 -40.02 -10.18 -33.13
C THR A 31 -39.28 -8.84 -33.17
N VAL A 32 -39.21 -8.23 -34.35
CA VAL A 32 -38.71 -6.87 -34.54
C VAL A 32 -39.85 -5.89 -34.28
N VAL A 33 -39.60 -4.80 -33.57
CA VAL A 33 -40.49 -3.63 -33.52
C VAL A 33 -39.72 -2.42 -34.00
N MET A 34 -39.93 -2.05 -35.26
CA MET A 34 -39.71 -0.68 -35.71
C MET A 34 -40.88 0.19 -35.23
N LEU A 35 -40.61 1.41 -34.79
CA LEU A 35 -41.56 2.51 -34.96
C LEU A 35 -40.86 3.62 -35.75
N CYS A 36 -41.38 3.97 -36.93
CA CYS A 36 -41.03 5.18 -37.65
C CYS A 36 -42.06 6.28 -37.35
N GLY A 37 -41.58 7.52 -37.20
CA GLY A 37 -42.37 8.70 -36.83
C GLY A 37 -41.96 9.95 -37.59
N THR A 38 -42.17 9.91 -38.91
CA THR A 38 -42.23 11.01 -39.89
C THR A 38 -42.93 12.29 -39.39
N LEU A 39 -42.69 13.54 -39.88
CA LEU A 39 -41.99 14.10 -41.07
C LEU A 39 -41.87 15.65 -40.92
N VAL A 40 -41.04 16.33 -41.75
CA VAL A 40 -41.22 17.73 -42.28
C VAL A 40 -41.15 18.92 -41.28
N SER A 41 -40.64 20.14 -41.57
CA SER A 41 -39.70 20.75 -42.56
C SER A 41 -39.42 22.21 -42.10
N GLY A 42 -38.39 22.98 -42.51
CA GLY A 42 -37.32 22.80 -43.50
C GLY A 42 -36.61 24.14 -43.83
N CYS A 43 -35.88 24.18 -44.95
CA CYS A 43 -35.49 25.34 -45.78
C CYS A 43 -34.59 26.49 -45.24
N GLN A 44 -33.36 26.54 -45.81
CA GLN A 44 -32.67 27.70 -46.45
C GLN A 44 -32.31 28.97 -45.62
N GLY A 45 -31.23 29.70 -45.91
CA GLY A 45 -30.15 29.55 -46.92
C GLY A 45 -29.30 30.84 -47.05
N GLY A 46 -28.14 30.78 -47.74
CA GLY A 46 -27.14 31.87 -47.88
C GLY A 46 -26.01 31.79 -46.83
N GLU A 47 -24.72 32.09 -47.07
CA GLU A 47 -24.04 33.00 -48.04
C GLU A 47 -24.36 34.49 -47.74
N GLU A 48 -23.41 35.44 -47.60
CA GLU A 48 -21.92 35.46 -47.58
C GLU A 48 -21.48 36.69 -46.70
N GLU A 49 -20.22 37.11 -46.47
CA GLU A 49 -18.89 36.87 -47.06
C GLU A 49 -17.75 37.05 -45.98
N GLN A 50 -16.51 37.39 -46.37
CA GLN A 50 -15.44 37.99 -45.55
C GLN A 50 -15.18 39.45 -46.08
N PRO A 51 -14.08 40.20 -45.79
CA PRO A 51 -13.01 40.05 -44.81
C PRO A 51 -12.71 41.28 -43.92
N ALA A 52 -11.73 41.07 -43.03
CA ALA A 52 -10.85 41.98 -42.27
C ALA A 52 -10.88 43.51 -42.46
N LEU A 53 -10.63 44.23 -41.34
CA LEU A 53 -9.47 45.13 -41.22
C LEU A 53 -9.05 45.35 -39.74
N GLU A 54 -7.89 45.98 -39.53
CA GLU A 54 -7.11 45.95 -38.28
C GLU A 54 -7.26 47.21 -37.38
N GLN A 55 -6.45 47.24 -36.30
CA GLN A 55 -6.14 48.35 -35.37
C GLN A 55 -7.06 48.53 -34.15
N SER A 56 -6.56 48.83 -32.94
CA SER A 56 -5.17 48.74 -32.41
C SER A 56 -5.17 48.81 -30.87
N GLY A 57 -4.06 48.41 -30.24
CA GLY A 57 -3.75 48.75 -28.84
C GLY A 57 -3.69 47.56 -27.86
N GLY A 58 -2.53 47.37 -27.22
CA GLY A 58 -2.36 46.67 -25.95
C GLY A 58 -1.84 47.65 -24.87
N PRO A 59 -1.28 47.18 -23.73
CA PRO A 59 -1.08 45.80 -23.29
C PRO A 59 -1.85 45.45 -22.00
N GLY A 60 -1.87 44.16 -21.61
CA GLY A 60 -2.41 43.74 -20.31
C GLY A 60 -2.11 42.26 -19.99
N ILE A 61 -1.23 42.01 -19.02
CA ILE A 61 -0.98 40.67 -18.48
C ILE A 61 -1.91 40.44 -17.29
N ALA A 62 -2.86 39.49 -17.42
CA ALA A 62 -3.31 38.54 -16.37
C ALA A 62 -4.70 37.96 -16.66
N ALA A 63 -4.78 36.66 -16.97
CA ALA A 63 -5.92 35.78 -16.67
C ALA A 63 -5.58 34.29 -16.93
N SER A 64 -6.33 33.40 -16.26
CA SER A 64 -6.56 31.98 -16.64
C SER A 64 -5.34 31.09 -16.93
N VAL A 65 -4.45 30.91 -15.96
CA VAL A 65 -3.79 29.61 -15.73
C VAL A 65 -4.20 29.13 -14.34
N ALA A 66 -5.37 28.50 -14.24
CA ALA A 66 -5.97 28.09 -12.96
C ALA A 66 -6.99 26.94 -13.13
N SER A 67 -6.56 25.76 -13.58
CA SER A 67 -7.18 24.45 -13.26
C SER A 67 -6.46 23.30 -13.98
N SER A 68 -5.63 22.53 -13.25
CA SER A 68 -5.15 21.20 -13.68
C SER A 68 -4.33 20.45 -12.59
N SER A 69 -4.77 20.50 -11.33
CA SER A 69 -4.11 19.79 -10.20
C SER A 69 -5.04 18.80 -9.49
N GLN A 70 -5.86 18.06 -10.24
CA GLN A 70 -6.54 16.88 -9.72
C GLN A 70 -5.53 15.72 -9.64
N ALA A 71 -5.18 15.30 -8.42
CA ALA A 71 -4.41 14.10 -8.21
C ALA A 71 -5.15 12.88 -8.81
N VAL A 72 -4.44 12.02 -9.54
CA VAL A 72 -5.05 10.86 -10.21
C VAL A 72 -5.35 9.78 -9.18
N VAL A 73 -6.57 9.88 -8.63
CA VAL A 73 -7.14 8.98 -7.62
C VAL A 73 -6.99 7.52 -8.03
N SER A 74 -6.54 6.66 -7.11
CA SER A 74 -6.46 5.23 -7.41
C SER A 74 -7.86 4.65 -7.67
N PRO A 75 -8.05 3.67 -8.58
CA PRO A 75 -9.37 3.10 -8.84
C PRO A 75 -10.06 2.44 -7.63
N ALA A 76 -9.30 2.11 -6.58
CA ALA A 76 -9.83 1.66 -5.30
C ALA A 76 -10.34 2.86 -4.47
N LEU A 77 -9.49 3.87 -4.25
CA LEU A 77 -9.85 5.09 -3.51
C LEU A 77 -11.04 5.83 -4.16
N ALA A 78 -11.11 5.84 -5.49
CA ALA A 78 -12.22 6.41 -6.23
C ALA A 78 -13.53 5.62 -6.01
N ALA A 79 -13.46 4.30 -5.83
CA ALA A 79 -14.62 3.47 -5.52
C ALA A 79 -15.06 3.64 -4.05
N SER A 80 -14.12 3.71 -3.10
CA SER A 80 -14.40 4.00 -1.69
C SER A 80 -14.99 5.39 -1.49
N LEU A 81 -14.43 6.42 -2.12
CA LEU A 81 -15.02 7.77 -2.15
C LEU A 81 -16.42 7.77 -2.81
N SER A 82 -16.61 7.04 -3.91
CA SER A 82 -17.92 6.92 -4.56
C SER A 82 -18.94 6.13 -3.70
N CYS A 83 -18.48 5.26 -2.81
CA CYS A 83 -19.32 4.59 -1.81
C CYS A 83 -19.69 5.53 -0.66
N VAL A 84 -18.73 6.26 -0.11
CA VAL A 84 -18.97 7.31 0.90
C VAL A 84 -19.97 8.34 0.36
N GLU A 85 -19.84 8.72 -0.91
CA GLU A 85 -20.79 9.59 -1.61
C GLU A 85 -22.23 9.05 -1.61
N THR A 86 -22.46 7.74 -1.48
CA THR A 86 -23.83 7.18 -1.30
C THR A 86 -24.37 7.41 0.12
N TYR A 87 -23.55 7.26 1.16
CA TYR A 87 -23.92 7.58 2.54
C TYR A 87 -24.15 9.10 2.72
N VAL A 88 -23.28 9.92 2.12
CA VAL A 88 -23.46 11.39 2.03
C VAL A 88 -24.82 11.75 1.41
N ASN A 89 -25.13 11.20 0.23
CA ASN A 89 -26.39 11.48 -0.47
C ASN A 89 -27.62 10.89 0.23
N ALA A 90 -27.46 9.84 1.04
CA ALA A 90 -28.51 9.29 1.90
C ALA A 90 -28.72 10.08 3.20
N GLY A 91 -27.83 11.03 3.53
CA GLY A 91 -27.84 11.75 4.81
C GLY A 91 -27.37 10.89 6.00
N THR A 92 -26.58 9.84 5.73
CA THR A 92 -26.06 8.87 6.71
C THR A 92 -24.54 8.80 6.76
N CYS A 93 -23.82 9.83 6.30
CA CYS A 93 -22.40 10.02 6.60
C CYS A 93 -22.24 10.66 8.00
N ASP A 94 -22.75 9.98 9.03
CA ASP A 94 -22.80 10.47 10.41
C ASP A 94 -22.14 9.50 11.39
N TRP A 95 -21.97 9.91 12.65
CA TRP A 95 -21.29 9.10 13.66
C TRP A 95 -22.01 7.80 14.05
N ALA A 96 -23.34 7.72 13.92
CA ALA A 96 -24.09 6.50 14.21
C ALA A 96 -23.89 5.44 13.12
N HIS A 97 -23.83 5.87 11.85
CA HIS A 97 -23.61 5.01 10.69
C HIS A 97 -22.12 4.85 10.32
N TRP A 98 -21.21 5.64 10.90
CA TRP A 98 -19.77 5.63 10.63
C TRP A 98 -19.17 4.22 10.56
N SER A 99 -19.51 3.34 11.50
CA SER A 99 -18.94 1.99 11.53
C SER A 99 -19.43 1.07 10.40
N GLU A 100 -20.61 1.34 9.83
CA GLU A 100 -21.13 0.61 8.67
C GLU A 100 -20.47 1.12 7.38
N MET A 101 -20.39 2.45 7.22
CA MET A 101 -19.75 3.11 6.09
C MET A 101 -18.24 2.79 6.02
N TRP A 102 -17.54 2.85 7.15
CA TRP A 102 -16.10 2.55 7.27
C TRP A 102 -15.78 1.11 6.81
N GLU A 103 -16.62 0.13 7.17
CA GLU A 103 -16.45 -1.27 6.74
C GLU A 103 -16.91 -1.49 5.30
N THR A 104 -18.06 -0.93 4.90
CA THR A 104 -18.73 -1.16 3.60
C THR A 104 -18.05 -0.42 2.44
N CYS A 105 -17.58 0.80 2.69
CA CYS A 105 -16.79 1.58 1.74
C CYS A 105 -15.28 1.32 1.87
N GLU A 106 -14.88 0.40 2.75
CA GLU A 106 -13.50 -0.06 2.94
C GLU A 106 -12.52 1.10 3.17
N THR A 107 -12.90 2.14 3.92
CA THR A 107 -12.05 3.34 4.03
C THR A 107 -10.74 3.05 4.77
N TYR A 108 -10.72 2.01 5.62
CA TYR A 108 -9.52 1.45 6.24
C TYR A 108 -8.44 0.95 5.26
N GLU A 109 -8.77 0.73 3.97
CA GLU A 109 -7.82 0.42 2.90
C GLU A 109 -7.12 1.68 2.34
N HIS A 110 -7.58 2.86 2.76
CA HIS A 110 -7.28 4.15 2.14
C HIS A 110 -6.72 5.15 3.17
N PRO A 111 -5.39 5.37 3.20
CA PRO A 111 -4.76 6.28 4.16
C PRO A 111 -5.26 7.72 4.00
N GLU A 112 -5.72 8.08 2.79
CA GLU A 112 -6.32 9.38 2.48
C GLU A 112 -7.70 9.58 3.13
N LEU A 113 -8.26 8.54 3.76
CA LEU A 113 -9.53 8.53 4.50
C LEU A 113 -9.36 8.18 5.99
N GLU A 114 -8.15 7.79 6.41
CA GLU A 114 -7.84 7.29 7.77
C GLU A 114 -6.77 8.16 8.48
N ASP A 115 -6.45 9.33 7.90
CA ASP A 115 -5.57 10.35 8.48
C ASP A 115 -6.22 11.15 9.63
N GLY A 116 -7.49 10.86 9.92
CA GLY A 116 -8.31 11.53 10.94
C GLY A 116 -9.29 12.55 10.37
N VAL A 117 -9.07 13.06 9.15
CA VAL A 117 -9.85 14.18 8.57
C VAL A 117 -11.26 13.75 8.24
N PHE A 118 -11.41 12.58 7.61
CA PHE A 118 -12.72 12.03 7.27
C PHE A 118 -13.50 11.65 8.53
N LEU A 119 -12.81 11.11 9.54
CA LEU A 119 -13.36 10.78 10.85
C LEU A 119 -13.87 12.05 11.58
N GLU A 120 -13.07 13.12 11.61
CA GLU A 120 -13.43 14.40 12.21
C GLU A 120 -14.65 15.02 11.49
N ALA A 121 -14.64 15.09 10.16
CA ALA A 121 -15.75 15.62 9.38
C ALA A 121 -17.07 14.86 9.61
N VAL A 122 -17.01 13.55 9.91
CA VAL A 122 -18.20 12.76 10.30
C VAL A 122 -18.60 13.01 11.77
N GLN A 123 -17.64 13.23 12.67
CA GLN A 123 -17.90 13.54 14.08
C GLN A 123 -18.47 14.93 14.33
N VAL A 124 -18.14 15.92 13.48
CA VAL A 124 -18.66 17.30 13.57
C VAL A 124 -19.83 17.58 12.62
N GLU A 125 -20.45 16.53 12.08
CA GLU A 125 -21.61 16.58 11.17
C GLU A 125 -21.38 17.34 9.84
N ASP A 126 -20.11 17.50 9.42
CA ASP A 126 -19.72 18.23 8.21
C ASP A 126 -19.69 17.38 6.93
N CYS A 127 -19.76 16.04 7.04
CA CYS A 127 -19.88 15.10 5.91
C CYS A 127 -21.27 15.15 5.21
N THR A 128 -21.66 16.33 4.73
CA THR A 128 -22.98 16.59 4.13
C THR A 128 -22.92 16.71 2.62
N VAL A 129 -24.05 16.56 1.93
CA VAL A 129 -24.16 16.77 0.46
C VAL A 129 -23.63 18.14 0.02
N ALA A 130 -23.80 19.17 0.86
CA ALA A 130 -23.31 20.52 0.58
C ALA A 130 -21.77 20.59 0.61
N ASN A 131 -21.16 20.05 1.66
CA ASN A 131 -19.73 20.21 1.93
C ASN A 131 -18.87 19.07 1.35
N TRP A 132 -19.48 17.97 0.92
CA TRP A 132 -18.80 16.81 0.34
C TRP A 132 -17.87 17.13 -0.82
N SER A 133 -18.23 18.06 -1.70
CA SER A 133 -17.36 18.48 -2.81
C SER A 133 -16.02 19.06 -2.31
N THR A 134 -16.06 19.83 -1.22
CA THR A 134 -14.91 20.40 -0.52
C THR A 134 -14.17 19.33 0.29
N LEU A 135 -14.88 18.53 1.09
CA LEU A 135 -14.29 17.46 1.91
C LEU A 135 -13.55 16.44 1.03
N ARG A 136 -14.18 15.97 -0.05
CA ARG A 136 -13.57 15.06 -1.03
C ARG A 136 -12.32 15.67 -1.68
N ALA A 137 -12.28 16.99 -1.90
CA ALA A 137 -11.07 17.66 -2.38
C ALA A 137 -9.97 17.74 -1.31
N GLN A 138 -10.33 17.92 -0.03
CA GLN A 138 -9.40 17.93 1.10
C GLN A 138 -8.83 16.55 1.45
N LEU A 139 -9.59 15.47 1.20
CA LEU A 139 -9.15 14.08 1.36
C LEU A 139 -8.25 13.65 0.19
N LEU A 140 -8.49 14.18 -1.02
CA LEU A 140 -7.63 13.94 -2.19
C LEU A 140 -6.40 14.85 -2.28
N ALA A 141 -6.25 15.80 -1.35
CA ALA A 141 -5.08 16.68 -1.27
C ALA A 141 -3.91 15.94 -0.57
N PRO A 142 -2.69 15.91 -1.16
CA PRO A 142 -1.53 15.35 -0.47
C PRO A 142 -1.22 16.12 0.83
N ARG A 143 -1.48 15.49 1.97
CA ARG A 143 -1.29 16.08 3.30
C ARG A 143 0.11 15.81 3.83
N THR A 144 0.85 16.88 4.15
CA THR A 144 2.12 16.79 4.90
C THR A 144 1.83 16.14 6.27
N PRO A 145 2.61 15.15 6.72
CA PRO A 145 2.28 14.43 7.94
C PRO A 145 2.52 15.31 9.18
N PHE A 146 1.48 15.48 9.98
CA PHE A 146 1.49 16.32 11.18
C PHE A 146 2.06 15.57 12.38
N VAL A 147 2.78 16.29 13.24
CA VAL A 147 2.99 15.93 14.63
C VAL A 147 1.83 16.50 15.43
N SER A 148 1.08 15.64 16.11
CA SER A 148 -0.05 16.02 16.97
C SER A 148 0.32 15.84 18.44
N VAL A 149 -0.18 16.72 19.30
CA VAL A 149 0.05 16.70 20.75
C VAL A 149 -1.28 16.52 21.45
N ARG A 150 -1.33 15.72 22.52
CA ARG A 150 -2.56 15.38 23.27
C ARG A 150 -2.42 15.54 24.78
N ASP A 151 -3.56 15.74 25.43
CA ASP A 151 -3.74 16.02 26.86
C ASP A 151 -3.56 14.82 27.80
N SER A 152 -3.57 13.59 27.29
CA SER A 152 -3.52 12.35 28.08
C SER A 152 -2.46 11.41 27.51
N CYS A 153 -1.98 10.46 28.31
CA CYS A 153 -0.89 9.54 27.94
C CYS A 153 -1.21 8.50 26.84
N ASN A 154 -2.20 8.74 25.98
CA ASN A 154 -2.63 7.83 24.91
C ASN A 154 -3.08 8.58 23.65
N GLY A 155 -2.83 7.99 22.47
CA GLY A 155 -3.24 8.50 21.16
C GLY A 155 -4.74 8.42 20.82
N GLU A 156 -5.64 8.37 21.83
CA GLU A 156 -7.11 8.48 21.63
C GLU A 156 -7.71 9.72 22.33
N SER A 157 -6.91 10.52 23.05
CA SER A 157 -7.41 11.69 23.79
C SER A 157 -7.40 12.99 22.97
N GLN A 158 -7.84 14.09 23.58
CA GLN A 158 -8.04 15.36 22.87
C GLN A 158 -6.71 15.91 22.32
N MET A 159 -6.72 16.25 21.02
CA MET A 159 -5.63 16.98 20.40
C MET A 159 -5.63 18.43 20.89
N ILE A 160 -4.49 18.87 21.43
CA ILE A 160 -4.27 20.21 22.00
C ILE A 160 -3.38 21.07 21.10
N TYR A 161 -2.65 20.46 20.17
CA TYR A 161 -1.78 21.16 19.21
C TYR A 161 -1.46 20.26 18.01
N GLU A 162 -1.20 20.86 16.85
CA GLU A 162 -0.67 20.18 15.65
C GLU A 162 0.37 21.05 14.94
N ALA A 163 1.36 20.42 14.30
CA ALA A 163 2.27 21.10 13.37
C ALA A 163 2.90 20.12 12.36
N ALA A 164 3.07 20.57 11.11
CA ALA A 164 3.72 19.80 10.04
C ALA A 164 5.12 20.34 9.64
N SER A 165 5.44 21.58 9.99
CA SER A 165 6.67 22.27 9.58
C SER A 165 7.85 21.96 10.48
N ASN A 166 9.02 21.72 9.88
CA ASN A 166 10.28 21.62 10.61
C ASN A 166 10.62 22.96 11.26
N GLY A 167 11.14 22.92 12.49
CA GLY A 167 11.37 24.11 13.29
C GLY A 167 11.00 23.90 14.75
N CYS A 168 11.11 24.96 15.55
CA CYS A 168 10.73 24.93 16.96
C CYS A 168 9.31 25.47 17.17
N HIS A 169 8.49 24.69 17.86
CA HIS A 169 7.13 25.02 18.27
C HIS A 169 7.10 25.14 19.80
N SER A 170 6.35 26.10 20.34
CA SER A 170 6.22 26.29 21.79
C SER A 170 4.81 25.94 22.23
N LEU A 171 4.68 25.26 23.37
CA LEU A 171 3.40 24.90 23.97
C LEU A 171 3.09 25.87 25.12
N ASP A 172 1.79 26.08 25.39
CA ASP A 172 1.38 26.78 26.61
C ASP A 172 1.82 25.97 27.84
N ALA A 173 2.25 26.66 28.90
CA ALA A 173 2.60 26.03 30.16
C ALA A 173 1.39 25.34 30.83
N ALA A 174 0.17 25.73 30.48
CA ALA A 174 -1.08 25.09 30.91
C ALA A 174 -1.55 23.93 30.02
N ALA A 175 -0.84 23.58 28.93
CA ALA A 175 -1.37 22.70 27.89
C ALA A 175 -1.52 21.21 28.29
N GLY A 176 -0.89 20.74 29.38
CA GLY A 176 -1.05 19.35 29.86
C GLY A 176 -0.51 18.27 28.92
N ALA A 177 0.51 18.60 28.10
CA ALA A 177 1.04 17.69 27.08
C ALA A 177 1.51 16.37 27.69
N SER A 178 0.84 15.29 27.29
CA SER A 178 1.01 13.93 27.84
C SER A 178 1.20 12.85 26.77
N PHE A 179 0.93 13.14 25.50
CA PHE A 179 1.24 12.26 24.38
C PHE A 179 1.60 13.07 23.11
N PHE A 180 2.50 12.53 22.30
CA PHE A 180 2.81 13.02 20.95
C PHE A 180 2.57 11.92 19.92
N ASP A 181 1.79 12.16 18.89
CA ASP A 181 1.79 11.35 17.66
C ASP A 181 2.98 11.79 16.80
N VAL A 182 3.85 10.86 16.40
CA VAL A 182 5.05 11.19 15.59
C VAL A 182 5.04 10.36 14.30
N PRO A 183 4.72 10.98 13.15
CA PRO A 183 4.54 10.26 11.91
C PRO A 183 5.87 9.73 11.37
N ILE A 184 5.84 8.52 10.82
CA ILE A 184 7.02 7.81 10.28
C ILE A 184 7.68 8.66 9.19
N GLY A 185 8.84 9.24 9.51
CA GLY A 185 9.58 10.18 8.67
C GLY A 185 9.95 11.48 9.39
N LYS A 186 9.25 11.84 10.47
CA LYS A 186 9.60 12.93 11.38
C LYS A 186 10.33 12.43 12.63
N SER A 187 11.19 13.28 13.18
CA SER A 187 11.66 13.22 14.56
C SER A 187 11.19 14.46 15.31
N VAL A 188 10.96 14.30 16.62
CA VAL A 188 10.55 15.38 17.51
C VAL A 188 11.52 15.42 18.68
N THR A 189 12.24 16.52 18.87
CA THR A 189 12.96 16.79 20.12
C THR A 189 12.03 17.51 21.08
N LEU A 190 11.63 16.83 22.16
CA LEU A 190 10.86 17.41 23.26
C LEU A 190 11.81 18.22 24.16
N HIS A 191 11.36 19.37 24.66
CA HIS A 191 12.16 20.26 25.50
C HIS A 191 11.38 20.72 26.74
N SER A 192 12.05 20.74 27.90
CA SER A 192 11.48 21.24 29.16
C SER A 192 11.47 22.77 29.27
N GLY A 193 12.29 23.47 28.47
CA GLY A 193 12.28 24.92 28.33
C GLY A 193 11.53 25.40 27.08
N ALA A 194 10.97 26.60 27.15
CA ALA A 194 10.37 27.28 26.00
C ALA A 194 11.39 27.52 24.88
N HIS A 195 10.92 27.75 23.65
CA HIS A 195 11.76 28.00 22.47
C HIS A 195 12.82 26.91 22.17
N CYS A 196 12.53 25.66 22.56
CA CYS A 196 13.39 24.49 22.38
C CYS A 196 14.75 24.64 23.09
N THR A 197 14.67 24.93 24.39
CA THR A 197 15.82 25.12 25.29
C THR A 197 15.67 24.23 26.54
N GLY A 198 16.69 24.20 27.40
CA GLY A 198 16.70 23.37 28.60
C GLY A 198 16.95 21.89 28.29
N ASP A 199 16.48 21.03 29.19
CA ASP A 199 16.61 19.57 29.11
C ASP A 199 15.72 19.00 27.99
N SER A 200 16.09 17.85 27.43
CA SER A 200 15.49 17.35 26.19
C SER A 200 15.39 15.82 26.09
N VAL A 201 14.61 15.34 25.11
CA VAL A 201 14.67 13.95 24.62
C VAL A 201 14.20 13.92 23.16
N ALA A 202 14.85 13.11 22.32
CA ALA A 202 14.44 12.90 20.94
C ALA A 202 13.53 11.66 20.83
N VAL A 203 12.38 11.82 20.18
CA VAL A 203 11.44 10.73 19.85
C VAL A 203 11.19 10.70 18.33
N GLU A 204 11.40 9.54 17.72
CA GLU A 204 11.07 9.25 16.29
C GLU A 204 9.71 8.53 16.16
N THR A 205 8.95 8.53 17.25
CA THR A 205 7.90 7.56 17.54
C THR A 205 6.84 8.17 18.42
N ASP A 206 5.59 7.71 18.27
CA ASP A 206 4.50 8.11 19.14
C ASP A 206 4.91 7.90 20.61
N ALA A 207 4.85 8.96 21.40
CA ALA A 207 5.48 9.03 22.70
C ALA A 207 4.45 9.30 23.79
N SER A 208 4.14 8.25 24.56
CA SER A 208 3.42 8.38 25.84
C SER A 208 4.38 9.03 26.85
N LEU A 209 4.09 10.26 27.28
CA LEU A 209 4.99 11.02 28.15
C LEU A 209 4.94 10.54 29.61
N CYS A 210 3.93 9.76 29.98
CA CYS A 210 3.93 8.90 31.17
C CYS A 210 5.10 7.88 31.19
N GLU A 211 5.57 7.43 30.02
CA GLU A 211 6.66 6.44 29.88
C GLU A 211 7.95 7.06 29.29
N THR A 212 7.99 8.39 29.12
CA THR A 212 9.13 9.11 28.51
C THR A 212 9.77 10.04 29.54
N SER A 213 11.10 9.97 29.67
CA SER A 213 11.90 10.94 30.44
C SER A 213 12.78 11.77 29.51
N PHE A 214 13.10 12.99 29.94
CA PHE A 214 14.22 13.78 29.40
C PHE A 214 15.58 13.14 29.76
N ASP A 215 16.66 13.61 29.15
CA ASP A 215 18.03 13.11 29.34
C ASP A 215 18.53 13.20 30.80
N SER A 216 17.98 14.11 31.63
CA SER A 216 18.24 14.13 33.09
C SER A 216 17.56 13.00 33.89
N GLY A 217 16.65 12.24 33.26
CA GLY A 217 15.76 11.28 33.90
C GLY A 217 14.41 11.85 34.36
N ALA A 218 14.22 13.17 34.34
CA ALA A 218 12.94 13.79 34.69
C ALA A 218 11.80 13.38 33.72
N ILE A 219 10.62 13.09 34.25
CA ILE A 219 9.46 12.64 33.46
C ILE A 219 8.96 13.77 32.55
N ALA A 220 8.72 13.47 31.27
CA ALA A 220 8.31 14.44 30.27
C ALA A 220 6.84 14.88 30.40
N ASN A 221 5.97 14.04 30.99
CA ASN A 221 4.55 14.33 31.18
C ASN A 221 4.33 15.68 31.86
N ASP A 222 3.44 16.50 31.31
CA ASP A 222 3.12 17.86 31.78
C ASP A 222 4.32 18.84 31.85
N ASN A 223 5.52 18.42 31.46
CA ASN A 223 6.77 19.16 31.60
C ASN A 223 7.39 19.61 30.28
N VAL A 224 6.89 19.13 29.13
CA VAL A 224 7.26 19.69 27.81
C VAL A 224 6.74 21.14 27.71
N ARG A 225 7.61 22.06 27.29
CA ARG A 225 7.28 23.50 27.06
C ARG A 225 7.56 23.93 25.62
N ALA A 226 8.38 23.18 24.89
CA ALA A 226 8.56 23.33 23.46
C ALA A 226 8.93 22.00 22.83
N PHE A 227 8.78 21.90 21.51
CA PHE A 227 9.23 20.75 20.75
C PHE A 227 9.75 21.17 19.38
N ARG A 228 10.79 20.48 18.89
CA ARG A 228 11.38 20.72 17.57
C ARG A 228 11.02 19.59 16.63
N ILE A 229 10.28 19.89 15.56
CA ILE A 229 10.06 18.97 14.45
C ILE A 229 11.29 19.02 13.54
N SER A 230 11.73 17.87 13.06
CA SER A 230 12.65 17.72 11.94
C SER A 230 12.26 16.50 11.09
N ASP A 231 12.64 16.48 9.82
CA ASP A 231 12.62 15.23 9.06
C ASP A 231 13.76 14.32 9.53
N ILE A 232 13.55 13.01 9.51
CA ILE A 232 14.61 12.01 9.70
C ILE A 232 15.45 11.99 8.44
N GLU A 233 16.37 12.93 8.34
CA GLU A 233 17.33 13.00 7.24
C GLU A 233 18.24 11.76 7.31
N ALA A 234 18.09 10.91 6.31
CA ALA A 234 18.61 9.55 6.37
C ALA A 234 19.99 9.47 5.74
N PRO A 235 20.94 8.70 6.30
CA PRO A 235 22.28 8.54 5.71
C PRO A 235 22.21 8.15 4.24
N SER A 236 23.06 8.80 3.44
CA SER A 236 23.21 8.54 2.02
C SER A 236 23.61 7.08 1.78
N SER A 237 23.03 6.49 0.73
CA SER A 237 22.96 5.05 0.57
C SER A 237 22.74 4.71 -0.91
N PRO A 238 23.29 3.60 -1.45
CA PRO A 238 22.97 3.16 -2.82
C PRO A 238 21.46 2.84 -3.01
N TYR A 239 20.71 2.74 -1.91
CA TYR A 239 19.26 2.56 -1.85
C TYR A 239 18.46 3.87 -1.69
N ARG A 240 19.14 5.01 -1.47
CA ARG A 240 18.55 6.36 -1.31
C ARG A 240 19.32 7.35 -2.18
N TYR A 241 18.83 7.55 -3.40
CA TYR A 241 19.50 8.34 -4.43
C TYR A 241 18.55 9.35 -5.07
N THR A 242 19.14 10.42 -5.61
CA THR A 242 18.48 11.33 -6.55
C THR A 242 19.05 11.06 -7.95
N CYS A 243 18.18 11.03 -8.96
CA CYS A 243 18.58 11.07 -10.36
C CYS A 243 19.02 12.49 -10.73
N ALA A 244 20.19 12.64 -11.36
CA ALA A 244 20.61 13.91 -11.94
C ALA A 244 19.89 14.16 -13.27
N ASP A 245 19.83 15.42 -13.71
CA ASP A 245 19.14 15.83 -14.94
C ASP A 245 19.76 15.20 -16.21
N ASP A 246 21.03 14.82 -16.15
CA ASP A 246 21.79 14.13 -17.20
C ASP A 246 21.74 12.59 -17.12
N GLU A 247 20.92 12.02 -16.24
CA GLU A 247 20.70 10.57 -16.09
C GLU A 247 19.31 10.12 -16.61
N PRO A 248 19.02 10.17 -17.93
CA PRO A 248 17.70 9.87 -18.48
C PRO A 248 17.26 8.41 -18.29
N THR A 249 18.17 7.50 -17.96
CA THR A 249 17.91 6.09 -17.63
C THR A 249 17.62 5.86 -16.14
N CYS A 250 17.72 6.88 -15.27
CA CYS A 250 17.50 6.73 -13.84
C CYS A 250 16.00 6.77 -13.45
N VAL A 251 15.63 5.90 -12.50
CA VAL A 251 14.26 5.79 -11.96
C VAL A 251 14.22 6.35 -10.53
N GLN A 252 13.71 7.56 -10.36
CA GLN A 252 13.65 8.24 -9.05
C GLN A 252 12.67 7.54 -8.11
N ASN A 253 13.07 7.23 -6.87
CA ASN A 253 12.10 6.97 -5.81
C ASN A 253 11.61 8.29 -5.21
N PHE A 254 10.30 8.53 -5.18
CA PHE A 254 9.70 9.76 -4.63
C PHE A 254 9.21 9.61 -3.19
N ASN A 255 9.45 8.46 -2.54
CA ASN A 255 9.14 8.25 -1.13
C ASN A 255 10.03 9.11 -0.23
N SER A 256 9.47 10.14 0.42
CA SER A 256 10.18 10.96 1.41
C SER A 256 10.43 10.23 2.72
N ARG A 257 9.65 9.18 3.04
CA ARG A 257 9.67 8.48 4.33
C ARG A 257 10.77 7.40 4.44
N LEU A 258 11.69 7.31 3.46
CA LEU A 258 12.78 6.33 3.45
C LEU A 258 13.70 6.40 4.67
N GLY A 259 13.78 7.53 5.39
CA GLY A 259 14.46 7.61 6.69
C GLY A 259 13.74 6.82 7.77
N GLY A 260 12.46 7.10 7.99
CA GLY A 260 11.63 6.43 9.00
C GLY A 260 11.30 4.97 8.68
N ILE A 261 11.31 4.57 7.40
CA ILE A 261 11.05 3.19 6.95
C ILE A 261 12.32 2.33 7.05
N ASN A 262 13.43 2.76 6.44
CA ASN A 262 14.67 1.97 6.36
C ASN A 262 15.57 2.22 7.57
N LYS A 263 15.08 1.79 8.73
CA LYS A 263 15.77 1.79 10.03
C LYS A 263 15.50 0.49 10.81
N LYS A 264 16.11 0.38 11.98
CA LYS A 264 15.73 -0.62 13.00
C LYS A 264 14.39 -0.22 13.60
N LEU A 265 13.35 -1.03 13.42
CA LEU A 265 12.00 -0.78 13.93
C LEU A 265 11.77 -1.56 15.23
N THR A 266 11.40 -0.86 16.29
CA THR A 266 10.99 -1.47 17.57
C THR A 266 9.60 -2.08 17.47
N VAL A 267 9.40 -3.24 18.09
CA VAL A 267 8.15 -4.01 18.00
C VAL A 267 7.64 -4.42 19.39
N ARG A 268 6.34 -4.21 19.65
CA ARG A 268 5.64 -4.69 20.84
C ARG A 268 4.58 -5.72 20.45
N ALA A 269 4.67 -6.94 20.99
CA ALA A 269 3.70 -8.02 20.71
C ALA A 269 2.56 -8.03 21.74
N VAL A 270 1.31 -7.93 21.28
CA VAL A 270 0.10 -7.92 22.12
C VAL A 270 -0.77 -9.12 21.78
N ARG A 271 -0.79 -10.12 22.67
CA ARG A 271 -1.68 -11.28 22.55
C ARG A 271 -3.03 -10.94 23.18
N MET A 272 -4.07 -10.76 22.37
CA MET A 272 -5.42 -10.51 22.88
C MET A 272 -6.09 -11.82 23.29
N THR A 273 -6.74 -11.86 24.45
CA THR A 273 -7.48 -13.05 24.94
C THR A 273 -8.92 -12.72 25.30
N LEU A 274 -9.84 -13.54 24.80
CA LEU A 274 -11.28 -13.51 25.13
C LEU A 274 -11.69 -14.90 25.63
N ALA A 275 -12.54 -14.95 26.66
CA ALA A 275 -13.03 -16.20 27.24
C ALA A 275 -13.71 -17.09 26.19
N GLY A 276 -13.45 -18.40 26.25
CA GLY A 276 -14.00 -19.38 25.31
C GLY A 276 -13.37 -19.39 23.91
N ARG A 277 -12.40 -18.51 23.60
CA ARG A 277 -11.74 -18.45 22.28
C ARG A 277 -10.23 -18.71 22.37
N ALA A 278 -9.70 -19.40 21.36
CA ALA A 278 -8.27 -19.66 21.24
C ALA A 278 -7.54 -18.46 20.61
N THR A 279 -6.30 -18.20 21.05
CA THR A 279 -5.37 -17.24 20.45
C THR A 279 -3.99 -17.89 20.41
N PRO A 280 -3.19 -17.77 19.32
CA PRO A 280 -1.82 -18.26 19.23
C PRO A 280 -0.99 -17.97 20.49
N SER A 281 -0.10 -18.89 20.90
CA SER A 281 0.75 -18.67 22.08
C SER A 281 1.71 -17.51 21.85
N MET A 282 2.16 -16.86 22.94
CA MET A 282 3.11 -15.74 22.81
C MET A 282 4.39 -16.17 22.08
N ASP A 283 4.88 -17.39 22.30
CA ASP A 283 6.09 -17.90 21.64
C ASP A 283 5.88 -18.21 20.14
N ALA A 284 4.65 -18.52 19.73
CA ALA A 284 4.31 -18.62 18.31
C ALA A 284 4.30 -17.23 17.65
N ILE A 285 3.70 -16.24 18.30
CA ILE A 285 3.65 -14.84 17.84
C ILE A 285 5.07 -14.27 17.72
N LYS A 286 5.89 -14.42 18.77
CA LYS A 286 7.31 -14.00 18.78
C LYS A 286 8.12 -14.65 17.66
N ARG A 287 7.89 -15.94 17.39
CA ARG A 287 8.55 -16.66 16.30
C ARG A 287 8.13 -16.13 14.93
N THR A 288 6.85 -15.85 14.72
CA THR A 288 6.38 -15.25 13.45
C THR A 288 6.95 -13.85 13.23
N ILE A 289 7.07 -13.03 14.29
CA ILE A 289 7.75 -11.71 14.23
C ILE A 289 9.25 -11.86 13.95
N GLY A 290 9.91 -12.87 14.55
CA GLY A 290 11.31 -13.20 14.25
C GLY A 290 11.52 -13.54 12.77
N ASN A 291 10.72 -14.46 12.23
CA ASN A 291 10.73 -14.81 10.81
C ASN A 291 10.47 -13.59 9.91
N LEU A 292 9.64 -12.62 10.33
CA LEU A 292 9.41 -11.38 9.59
C LEU A 292 10.62 -10.46 9.62
N SER A 293 11.33 -10.39 10.76
CA SER A 293 12.62 -9.68 10.87
C SER A 293 13.66 -10.26 9.92
N ASP A 294 13.75 -11.60 9.84
CA ASP A 294 14.68 -12.28 8.93
C ASP A 294 14.31 -12.04 7.46
N HIS A 295 13.02 -12.12 7.11
CA HIS A 295 12.54 -11.80 5.76
C HIS A 295 12.84 -10.35 5.38
N PHE A 296 12.53 -9.37 6.22
CA PHE A 296 12.83 -7.96 5.96
C PHE A 296 14.33 -7.69 5.92
N SER A 297 15.14 -8.35 6.75
CA SER A 297 16.61 -8.25 6.69
C SER A 297 17.14 -8.71 5.32
N VAL A 298 16.61 -9.80 4.75
CA VAL A 298 16.97 -10.25 3.39
C VAL A 298 16.42 -9.31 2.31
N ALA A 299 15.12 -9.01 2.35
CA ALA A 299 14.42 -8.29 1.28
C ALA A 299 14.77 -6.79 1.22
N SER A 300 15.13 -6.16 2.34
CA SER A 300 15.64 -4.79 2.43
C SER A 300 17.17 -4.70 2.34
N ARG A 301 17.85 -5.87 2.36
CA ARG A 301 19.31 -6.03 2.38
C ARG A 301 19.98 -5.36 3.58
N GLY A 302 19.42 -5.62 4.77
CA GLY A 302 19.90 -5.15 6.07
C GLY A 302 19.44 -3.74 6.47
N GLN A 303 18.69 -3.05 5.62
CA GLN A 303 18.17 -1.70 5.93
C GLN A 303 17.05 -1.70 6.98
N VAL A 304 16.22 -2.74 6.99
CA VAL A 304 15.10 -2.92 7.93
C VAL A 304 15.35 -4.16 8.78
N ARG A 305 15.21 -3.99 10.10
CA ARG A 305 15.21 -5.07 11.08
C ARG A 305 14.16 -4.79 12.13
N LEU A 306 13.38 -5.81 12.49
CA LEU A 306 12.42 -5.74 13.59
C LEU A 306 13.10 -6.18 14.90
N ASP A 307 12.93 -5.40 15.97
CA ASP A 307 13.48 -5.68 17.30
C ASP A 307 12.39 -5.70 18.36
N LEU A 308 12.19 -6.85 19.00
CA LEU A 308 11.08 -7.06 19.91
C LEU A 308 11.37 -6.49 21.31
N ILE A 309 11.04 -5.22 21.52
CA ILE A 309 11.26 -4.51 22.80
C ILE A 309 10.32 -4.94 23.92
N GLY A 310 9.18 -5.57 23.60
CA GLY A 310 8.21 -5.97 24.63
C GLY A 310 7.14 -6.96 24.16
N SER A 311 6.53 -7.66 25.12
CA SER A 311 5.43 -8.59 24.84
C SER A 311 4.46 -8.72 26.02
N GLN A 312 3.16 -8.69 25.77
CA GLN A 312 2.11 -8.73 26.79
C GLN A 312 0.87 -9.52 26.34
N THR A 313 0.11 -10.05 27.30
CA THR A 313 -1.20 -10.66 27.06
C THR A 313 -2.29 -9.76 27.65
N VAL A 314 -3.28 -9.39 26.84
CA VAL A 314 -4.34 -8.44 27.21
C VAL A 314 -5.70 -9.13 27.12
N SER A 315 -6.38 -9.24 28.27
CA SER A 315 -7.76 -9.73 28.30
C SER A 315 -8.75 -8.66 27.86
N VAL A 316 -9.56 -9.01 26.85
CA VAL A 316 -10.65 -8.19 26.31
C VAL A 316 -11.99 -8.85 26.66
N THR A 317 -13.03 -8.05 26.84
CA THR A 317 -14.36 -8.50 27.31
C THR A 317 -15.43 -8.50 26.23
N SER A 318 -15.28 -7.67 25.20
CA SER A 318 -16.23 -7.60 24.09
C SER A 318 -15.97 -8.68 23.05
N GLN A 319 -17.05 -9.20 22.44
CA GLN A 319 -16.95 -10.02 21.23
C GLN A 319 -16.94 -9.19 19.95
N ASN A 320 -17.33 -7.91 20.01
CA ASN A 320 -17.26 -6.99 18.87
C ASN A 320 -15.79 -6.65 18.57
N CYS A 321 -15.38 -6.87 17.33
CA CYS A 321 -14.00 -6.67 16.85
C CYS A 321 -13.43 -5.28 17.19
N LYS A 322 -14.17 -4.21 16.88
CA LYS A 322 -13.76 -2.81 17.07
C LYS A 322 -13.54 -2.47 18.55
N ILE A 323 -14.52 -2.79 19.40
CA ILE A 323 -14.43 -2.59 20.86
C ILE A 323 -13.28 -3.42 21.46
N ALA A 324 -13.09 -4.66 21.00
CA ALA A 324 -11.99 -5.49 21.47
C ALA A 324 -10.60 -4.95 21.06
N LYS A 325 -10.45 -4.44 19.83
CA LYS A 325 -9.23 -3.75 19.38
C LYS A 325 -8.95 -2.49 20.22
N GLN A 326 -9.96 -1.65 20.46
CA GLN A 326 -9.80 -0.45 21.30
C GLN A 326 -9.41 -0.79 22.75
N GLN A 327 -10.10 -1.75 23.38
CA GLN A 327 -9.71 -2.27 24.70
C GLN A 327 -8.28 -2.81 24.72
N ALA A 328 -7.79 -3.37 23.62
CA ALA A 328 -6.41 -3.85 23.51
C ALA A 328 -5.41 -2.70 23.41
N ARG A 329 -5.67 -1.67 22.57
CA ARG A 329 -4.83 -0.45 22.48
C ARG A 329 -4.67 0.18 23.85
N GLN A 330 -5.78 0.56 24.48
CA GLN A 330 -5.83 1.29 25.75
C GLN A 330 -5.09 0.56 26.89
N LYS A 331 -5.20 -0.78 26.96
CA LYS A 331 -4.50 -1.59 27.98
C LYS A 331 -3.05 -1.91 27.65
N SER A 332 -2.59 -1.63 26.43
CA SER A 332 -1.25 -2.03 25.96
C SER A 332 -0.17 -0.95 26.09
N ASN A 333 -0.58 0.33 26.13
CA ASN A 333 0.24 1.54 26.14
C ASN A 333 1.58 1.39 25.41
N SER A 334 1.56 1.47 24.07
CA SER A 334 2.70 1.14 23.21
C SER A 334 3.31 2.36 22.55
N ASN A 335 4.61 2.55 22.74
CA ASN A 335 5.48 3.56 22.11
C ASN A 335 6.36 2.99 20.98
N ALA A 336 6.11 1.76 20.53
CA ALA A 336 6.91 1.07 19.53
C ALA A 336 6.72 1.66 18.11
N ASP A 337 7.68 1.44 17.21
CA ASP A 337 7.52 1.69 15.76
C ASP A 337 6.41 0.82 15.15
N LEU A 338 6.19 -0.37 15.71
CA LEU A 338 5.15 -1.31 15.31
C LEU A 338 4.54 -2.04 16.53
N THR A 339 3.21 -2.04 16.63
CA THR A 339 2.49 -2.87 17.63
C THR A 339 1.70 -3.99 16.95
N VAL A 340 2.03 -5.24 17.27
CA VAL A 340 1.46 -6.45 16.66
C VAL A 340 0.41 -7.04 17.59
N TYR A 341 -0.86 -6.74 17.33
CA TYR A 341 -2.02 -7.29 18.03
C TYR A 341 -2.45 -8.59 17.38
N VAL A 342 -2.51 -9.69 18.14
CA VAL A 342 -2.94 -11.01 17.64
C VAL A 342 -4.26 -11.40 18.29
N LEU A 343 -5.27 -11.57 17.43
CA LEU A 343 -6.68 -11.64 17.78
C LEU A 343 -7.10 -13.07 18.19
N PRO A 344 -8.10 -13.22 19.08
CA PRO A 344 -8.80 -14.48 19.29
C PRO A 344 -9.52 -14.97 18.03
N GLY A 345 -9.54 -16.29 17.83
CA GLY A 345 -10.13 -16.93 16.65
C GLY A 345 -11.60 -16.53 16.41
N GLY A 346 -11.89 -16.10 15.19
CA GLY A 346 -13.22 -15.68 14.74
C GLY A 346 -13.77 -14.43 15.44
N MET A 347 -12.92 -13.59 16.04
CA MET A 347 -13.33 -12.28 16.60
C MET A 347 -13.50 -11.21 15.51
N CYS A 348 -12.70 -11.29 14.45
CA CYS A 348 -12.71 -10.36 13.32
C CYS A 348 -12.56 -11.18 12.03
N ASP A 349 -13.29 -10.81 10.98
CA ASP A 349 -13.27 -11.53 9.70
C ASP A 349 -12.05 -11.19 8.84
N THR A 350 -11.39 -10.06 9.09
CA THR A 350 -10.16 -9.60 8.42
C THR A 350 -9.01 -9.39 9.42
N SER A 351 -7.78 -9.51 8.91
CA SER A 351 -6.63 -8.82 9.49
C SER A 351 -6.61 -7.39 8.92
N ASN A 352 -5.98 -6.42 9.60
CA ASN A 352 -5.77 -5.09 9.02
C ASN A 352 -4.53 -4.40 9.63
N GLY A 353 -3.87 -3.53 8.86
CA GLY A 353 -2.66 -2.79 9.26
C GLY A 353 -2.72 -1.31 8.91
N GLY A 354 -2.28 -0.45 9.82
CA GLY A 354 -2.32 1.01 9.69
C GLY A 354 -2.01 1.69 11.02
N GLY A 355 -1.66 2.98 11.01
CA GLY A 355 -1.39 3.73 12.26
C GLY A 355 -0.42 3.02 13.22
N ARG A 356 0.72 2.55 12.69
CA ARG A 356 1.79 1.83 13.43
C ARG A 356 1.31 0.54 14.14
N SER A 357 0.12 0.07 13.80
CA SER A 357 -0.56 -1.06 14.44
C SER A 357 -0.94 -2.10 13.39
N VAL A 358 -0.84 -3.38 13.75
CA VAL A 358 -1.35 -4.48 12.91
C VAL A 358 -2.18 -5.43 13.75
N TYR A 359 -3.33 -5.84 13.23
CA TYR A 359 -4.27 -6.74 13.88
C TYR A 359 -4.38 -8.03 13.09
N ILE A 360 -3.80 -9.11 13.60
CA ILE A 360 -3.69 -10.39 12.87
C ILE A 360 -4.74 -11.38 13.38
N LYS A 361 -5.60 -11.90 12.49
CA LYS A 361 -6.65 -12.88 12.84
C LYS A 361 -6.17 -14.33 13.00
N GLY A 362 -4.86 -14.57 12.99
CA GLY A 362 -4.25 -15.91 12.95
C GLY A 362 -2.73 -15.90 13.15
N ASN A 363 -2.05 -16.91 12.58
CA ASN A 363 -0.59 -17.05 12.65
C ASN A 363 0.04 -17.45 11.29
N LEU A 364 -0.54 -16.99 10.18
CA LEU A 364 0.07 -17.16 8.86
C LEU A 364 1.13 -16.08 8.64
N PHE A 365 2.33 -16.47 8.21
CA PHE A 365 3.42 -15.53 7.93
C PHE A 365 3.03 -14.41 6.94
N ARG A 366 2.27 -14.77 5.89
CA ARG A 366 1.72 -13.82 4.91
C ARG A 366 1.01 -12.65 5.60
N ASP A 367 0.15 -12.92 6.58
CA ASP A 367 -0.69 -11.89 7.20
C ASP A 367 0.17 -10.87 7.94
N TYR A 368 1.22 -11.32 8.63
CA TYR A 368 2.19 -10.43 9.27
C TYR A 368 2.96 -9.57 8.23
N ALA A 369 3.37 -10.16 7.10
CA ALA A 369 4.04 -9.41 6.02
C ALA A 369 3.09 -8.44 5.28
N HIS A 370 1.81 -8.79 5.17
CA HIS A 370 0.76 -7.99 4.54
C HIS A 370 0.44 -6.75 5.39
N GLU A 371 0.01 -6.94 6.64
CA GLU A 371 -0.38 -5.83 7.51
C GLU A 371 0.79 -4.90 7.83
N VAL A 372 2.00 -5.43 7.99
CA VAL A 372 3.19 -4.59 8.20
C VAL A 372 3.59 -3.89 6.90
N GLY A 373 3.35 -4.49 5.73
CA GLY A 373 3.47 -3.81 4.43
C GLY A 373 2.62 -2.55 4.37
N HIS A 374 1.39 -2.58 4.89
CA HIS A 374 0.54 -1.39 5.03
C HIS A 374 1.17 -0.33 5.96
N VAL A 375 1.70 -0.71 7.14
CA VAL A 375 2.43 0.23 8.03
C VAL A 375 3.66 0.86 7.34
N LEU A 376 4.38 0.11 6.51
CA LEU A 376 5.50 0.62 5.71
C LEU A 376 5.06 1.45 4.48
N GLY A 377 3.75 1.58 4.22
CA GLY A 377 3.19 2.42 3.17
C GLY A 377 2.92 1.71 1.83
N LEU A 378 2.78 0.39 1.83
CA LEU A 378 2.32 -0.38 0.65
C LEU A 378 0.80 -0.49 0.61
N GLY A 379 0.24 -0.39 -0.60
CA GLY A 379 -1.15 -0.70 -0.88
C GLY A 379 -1.31 -2.09 -1.50
N HIS A 380 -2.56 -2.51 -1.66
CA HIS A 380 -2.94 -3.82 -2.19
C HIS A 380 -2.34 -4.14 -3.58
N GLY A 381 -1.95 -5.41 -3.76
CA GLY A 381 -1.41 -5.98 -5.00
C GLY A 381 -2.50 -6.62 -5.86
N ASN A 382 -2.91 -5.94 -6.93
CA ASN A 382 -4.06 -6.31 -7.74
C ASN A 382 -3.67 -6.97 -9.08
N ARG A 383 -4.61 -7.67 -9.71
CA ARG A 383 -4.41 -8.29 -11.03
C ARG A 383 -5.48 -7.82 -12.01
N ARG A 384 -5.10 -7.42 -13.23
CA ARG A 384 -6.06 -7.22 -14.32
C ARG A 384 -6.56 -8.58 -14.81
N ASP A 385 -7.87 -8.73 -14.92
CA ASP A 385 -8.48 -9.87 -15.57
C ASP A 385 -8.35 -9.73 -17.10
N SER A 386 -7.78 -10.74 -17.76
CA SER A 386 -7.48 -10.69 -19.19
C SER A 386 -8.72 -10.81 -20.08
N THR A 387 -9.83 -11.33 -19.56
CA THR A 387 -11.06 -11.61 -20.33
C THR A 387 -12.07 -10.47 -20.21
N THR A 388 -12.20 -9.89 -19.01
CA THR A 388 -13.12 -8.79 -18.72
C THR A 388 -12.46 -7.41 -18.69
N GLY A 389 -11.13 -7.36 -18.69
CA GLY A 389 -10.33 -6.13 -18.56
C GLY A 389 -10.35 -5.48 -17.17
N LYS A 390 -11.18 -5.98 -16.25
CA LYS A 390 -11.44 -5.42 -14.90
C LYS A 390 -10.30 -5.70 -13.92
N GLN A 391 -10.24 -4.95 -12.83
CA GLN A 391 -9.35 -5.22 -11.71
C GLN A 391 -9.92 -6.32 -10.80
N VAL A 392 -9.11 -7.34 -10.50
CA VAL A 392 -9.38 -8.33 -9.46
C VAL A 392 -8.58 -7.95 -8.21
N ARG A 393 -9.28 -7.68 -7.11
CA ARG A 393 -8.69 -7.23 -5.86
C ARG A 393 -7.78 -8.28 -5.21
N SER A 394 -6.64 -7.77 -4.72
CA SER A 394 -5.63 -8.53 -3.96
C SER A 394 -5.16 -9.81 -4.67
N ALA A 395 -5.21 -9.84 -6.00
CA ALA A 395 -5.04 -11.05 -6.82
C ALA A 395 -3.68 -11.12 -7.56
N ASP A 396 -2.76 -10.20 -7.27
CA ASP A 396 -1.36 -10.39 -7.62
C ASP A 396 -0.81 -11.56 -6.77
N SER A 397 -0.19 -12.54 -7.43
CA SER A 397 0.42 -13.73 -6.80
C SER A 397 1.92 -13.54 -6.53
N SER A 398 2.48 -12.39 -6.90
CA SER A 398 3.92 -12.09 -6.79
C SER A 398 4.29 -11.18 -5.61
N THR A 399 3.31 -10.74 -4.81
CA THR A 399 3.52 -9.86 -3.64
C THR A 399 2.80 -10.35 -2.39
N TYR A 400 3.37 -10.15 -1.21
CA TYR A 400 2.66 -10.31 0.06
C TYR A 400 1.48 -9.36 0.23
N MET A 401 1.40 -8.26 -0.53
CA MET A 401 0.21 -7.40 -0.60
C MET A 401 -0.95 -8.02 -1.41
N GLY A 402 -0.84 -9.29 -1.81
CA GLY A 402 -1.91 -10.09 -2.37
C GLY A 402 -2.48 -11.07 -1.34
N LYS A 403 -3.64 -11.67 -1.65
CA LYS A 403 -4.30 -12.68 -0.80
C LYS A 403 -3.68 -14.07 -0.92
N PHE A 404 -2.84 -14.31 -1.92
CA PHE A 404 -2.14 -15.58 -2.11
C PHE A 404 -0.93 -15.66 -1.17
N ALA A 405 -0.38 -16.86 -0.99
CA ALA A 405 1.01 -16.94 -0.53
C ALA A 405 1.92 -16.36 -1.63
N SER A 406 3.05 -15.80 -1.23
CA SER A 406 4.02 -15.10 -2.09
C SER A 406 5.43 -15.33 -1.55
N ASP A 407 6.45 -14.98 -2.34
CA ASP A 407 7.86 -15.15 -1.97
C ASP A 407 8.50 -13.84 -1.45
N ASN A 408 7.90 -12.69 -1.74
CA ASN A 408 8.38 -11.33 -1.43
C ASN A 408 7.26 -10.29 -1.68
N TYR A 409 7.57 -8.99 -1.61
CA TYR A 409 6.82 -7.94 -2.33
C TYR A 409 7.20 -7.90 -3.83
N ASN A 410 6.38 -7.28 -4.68
CA ASN A 410 6.69 -7.12 -6.11
C ASN A 410 7.65 -5.92 -6.36
N LEU A 411 8.22 -5.83 -7.57
CA LEU A 411 9.29 -4.86 -7.87
C LEU A 411 8.92 -3.39 -7.61
N PRO A 412 7.76 -2.84 -8.05
CA PRO A 412 7.40 -1.46 -7.70
C PRO A 412 7.34 -1.22 -6.19
N GLN A 413 6.85 -2.19 -5.41
CA GLN A 413 6.76 -2.08 -3.94
C GLN A 413 8.14 -2.11 -3.28
N LEU A 414 9.04 -2.98 -3.74
CA LEU A 414 10.45 -2.97 -3.33
C LEU A 414 11.16 -1.66 -3.70
N HIS A 415 10.86 -1.09 -4.86
CA HIS A 415 11.39 0.21 -5.27
C HIS A 415 10.92 1.34 -4.35
N TRP A 416 9.61 1.45 -4.10
CA TRP A 416 9.01 2.47 -3.22
C TRP A 416 9.56 2.41 -1.79
N LEU A 417 9.77 1.21 -1.25
CA LEU A 417 10.43 1.01 0.06
C LEU A 417 11.93 1.37 0.05
N GLY A 418 12.52 1.69 -1.10
CA GLY A 418 13.96 1.90 -1.23
C GLY A 418 14.75 0.62 -0.94
N TRP A 419 14.24 -0.54 -1.38
CA TRP A 419 14.92 -1.84 -1.24
C TRP A 419 15.61 -2.26 -2.56
N THR A 420 15.55 -1.42 -3.59
CA THR A 420 16.32 -1.52 -4.86
C THR A 420 17.45 -0.51 -4.89
N GLN A 421 18.59 -0.86 -5.48
CA GLN A 421 19.66 0.09 -5.80
C GLN A 421 19.35 0.86 -7.09
N LYS A 422 20.05 1.99 -7.31
CA LYS A 422 19.90 2.86 -8.48
C LYS A 422 20.08 2.11 -9.80
N GLU A 423 21.07 1.22 -9.85
CA GLU A 423 21.47 0.45 -11.03
C GLU A 423 20.54 -0.73 -11.33
N GLU A 424 19.63 -1.07 -10.41
CA GLU A 424 18.73 -2.22 -10.57
C GLU A 424 17.45 -1.91 -11.35
N LEU A 425 17.24 -0.65 -11.74
CA LEU A 425 16.09 -0.20 -12.51
C LEU A 425 16.53 0.69 -13.67
N VAL A 426 16.09 0.37 -14.89
CA VAL A 426 16.42 1.15 -16.08
C VAL A 426 15.17 1.81 -16.64
N LYS A 427 15.18 3.14 -16.71
CA LYS A 427 14.14 3.92 -17.40
C LYS A 427 14.31 3.81 -18.92
N VAL A 428 13.24 3.45 -19.62
CA VAL A 428 13.28 3.17 -21.08
C VAL A 428 12.71 4.27 -21.97
N ASN A 429 12.08 5.30 -21.38
CA ASN A 429 11.42 6.43 -22.07
C ASN A 429 12.22 6.97 -23.27
N SER A 430 13.47 7.40 -23.03
CA SER A 430 14.35 8.01 -24.04
C SER A 430 14.64 7.10 -25.25
N ALA A 431 14.48 5.78 -25.11
CA ALA A 431 14.71 4.81 -26.17
C ALA A 431 13.44 4.39 -26.94
N ILE A 432 12.23 4.62 -26.38
CA ILE A 432 10.97 4.12 -26.97
C ILE A 432 9.92 5.20 -27.27
N ASP A 433 9.93 6.34 -26.59
CA ASP A 433 8.84 7.33 -26.71
C ASP A 433 8.74 7.95 -28.11
N ASN A 434 9.86 8.02 -28.82
CA ASN A 434 9.98 8.47 -30.22
C ASN A 434 9.78 7.34 -31.25
N GLY A 435 9.06 6.27 -30.89
CA GLY A 435 8.82 5.11 -31.77
C GLY A 435 10.01 4.15 -31.90
N GLY A 436 10.98 4.23 -31.00
CA GLY A 436 12.14 3.34 -30.94
C GLY A 436 11.86 2.03 -30.18
N SER A 437 12.88 1.18 -30.07
CA SER A 437 12.83 -0.06 -29.32
C SER A 437 14.15 -0.35 -28.62
N ILE A 438 14.10 -0.93 -27.42
CA ILE A 438 15.26 -1.32 -26.62
C ILE A 438 15.16 -2.79 -26.18
N ASP A 439 16.27 -3.51 -26.23
CA ASP A 439 16.39 -4.87 -25.67
C ASP A 439 17.03 -4.78 -24.27
N VAL A 440 16.26 -5.09 -23.22
CA VAL A 440 16.73 -5.05 -21.82
C VAL A 440 16.80 -6.46 -21.27
N THR A 441 17.95 -6.83 -20.69
CA THR A 441 18.14 -8.14 -20.05
C THR A 441 17.95 -8.02 -18.54
N LEU A 442 16.85 -8.58 -18.03
CA LEU A 442 16.47 -8.56 -16.62
C LEU A 442 16.90 -9.83 -15.92
N ARG A 443 17.36 -9.73 -14.66
CA ARG A 443 17.44 -10.89 -13.75
C ARG A 443 16.18 -11.01 -12.88
N PRO A 444 15.89 -12.20 -12.33
CA PRO A 444 14.75 -12.35 -11.43
C PRO A 444 14.89 -11.61 -10.10
N VAL A 445 13.75 -11.17 -9.55
CA VAL A 445 13.66 -10.48 -8.25
C VAL A 445 13.82 -11.46 -7.07
N GLY A 446 13.01 -12.51 -7.03
CA GLY A 446 13.00 -13.49 -5.94
C GLY A 446 12.84 -12.82 -4.57
N ALA A 447 13.62 -13.27 -3.60
CA ALA A 447 13.65 -12.70 -2.23
C ALA A 447 14.32 -11.31 -2.14
N ASN A 448 14.69 -10.67 -3.27
CA ASN A 448 15.43 -9.41 -3.34
C ASN A 448 16.76 -9.39 -2.54
N ALA A 449 17.33 -10.56 -2.26
CA ALA A 449 18.63 -10.69 -1.62
C ALA A 449 19.72 -10.00 -2.46
N HIS A 450 20.79 -9.55 -1.79
CA HIS A 450 21.94 -8.95 -2.47
C HIS A 450 22.54 -9.91 -3.53
N SER A 451 22.90 -9.37 -4.69
CA SER A 451 23.37 -10.13 -5.86
C SER A 451 24.60 -9.46 -6.47
N THR A 452 25.56 -10.28 -6.91
CA THR A 452 26.74 -9.84 -7.67
C THR A 452 26.46 -9.66 -9.17
N SER A 453 25.22 -9.84 -9.62
CA SER A 453 24.82 -9.67 -11.01
C SER A 453 24.54 -8.21 -11.34
N SER A 454 25.28 -7.68 -12.32
CA SER A 454 25.10 -6.34 -12.90
C SER A 454 23.83 -6.18 -13.76
N LEU A 455 23.04 -7.24 -13.95
CA LEU A 455 21.76 -7.15 -14.64
C LEU A 455 20.72 -6.47 -13.74
N PRO A 456 19.87 -5.56 -14.28
CA PRO A 456 18.80 -4.93 -13.52
C PRO A 456 17.68 -5.92 -13.15
N LEU A 457 16.92 -5.56 -12.13
CA LEU A 457 15.70 -6.24 -11.68
C LEU A 457 14.50 -5.94 -12.59
N GLY A 458 14.46 -4.75 -13.19
CA GLY A 458 13.36 -4.34 -14.06
C GLY A 458 13.66 -3.18 -14.99
N ALA A 459 12.84 -3.08 -16.03
CA ALA A 459 12.73 -1.91 -16.87
C ALA A 459 11.50 -1.08 -16.43
N VAL A 460 11.59 0.24 -16.50
CA VAL A 460 10.52 1.15 -16.08
C VAL A 460 10.20 2.14 -17.20
N TRP A 461 8.93 2.27 -17.54
CA TRP A 461 8.42 3.35 -18.38
C TRP A 461 7.57 4.28 -17.51
N GLU A 462 8.00 5.54 -17.41
CA GLU A 462 7.18 6.59 -16.81
C GLU A 462 6.17 7.05 -17.85
N VAL A 463 4.88 6.86 -17.59
CA VAL A 463 3.83 7.08 -18.59
C VAL A 463 3.69 8.59 -18.82
N PRO A 464 3.95 9.13 -20.03
CA PRO A 464 3.95 10.56 -20.30
C PRO A 464 2.65 11.25 -19.85
N ASP A 465 2.78 12.48 -19.37
CA ASP A 465 1.68 13.33 -18.90
C ASP A 465 0.82 12.74 -17.76
N THR A 466 1.34 11.75 -17.01
CA THR A 466 0.63 11.14 -15.88
C THR A 466 1.54 10.79 -14.68
N GLU A 467 0.91 10.59 -13.53
CA GLU A 467 1.54 10.05 -12.32
C GLU A 467 1.64 8.50 -12.33
N GLN A 468 1.69 7.85 -13.49
CA GLN A 468 1.75 6.39 -13.60
C GLN A 468 3.12 5.90 -14.10
N ARG A 469 3.51 4.71 -13.64
CA ARG A 469 4.70 3.98 -14.06
C ARG A 469 4.34 2.55 -14.43
N LEU A 470 4.91 2.04 -15.51
CA LEU A 470 4.90 0.62 -15.84
C LEU A 470 6.25 0.00 -15.47
N PHE A 471 6.23 -0.99 -14.58
CA PHE A 471 7.40 -1.77 -14.18
C PHE A 471 7.33 -3.15 -14.86
N ILE A 472 8.35 -3.50 -15.62
CA ILE A 472 8.50 -4.79 -16.30
C ILE A 472 9.56 -5.58 -15.52
N ALA A 473 9.19 -6.76 -15.00
CA ALA A 473 10.07 -7.56 -14.14
C ALA A 473 9.87 -9.06 -14.32
N VAL A 474 10.83 -9.85 -13.83
CA VAL A 474 10.73 -11.31 -13.70
C VAL A 474 10.62 -11.64 -12.21
N PRO A 475 9.45 -12.02 -11.65
CA PRO A 475 9.30 -12.08 -10.20
C PRO A 475 10.17 -13.13 -9.53
N LYS A 476 10.51 -14.25 -10.20
CA LYS A 476 11.45 -15.25 -9.66
C LYS A 476 12.07 -16.17 -10.70
N ALA A 477 13.19 -16.78 -10.29
CA ALA A 477 14.03 -17.65 -11.12
C ALA A 477 13.42 -19.02 -11.41
N ARG A 478 12.66 -19.60 -10.47
CA ARG A 478 12.17 -20.99 -10.56
C ARG A 478 10.75 -21.12 -10.03
N THR A 479 10.03 -22.13 -10.52
CA THR A 479 8.74 -22.55 -9.94
C THR A 479 8.97 -23.14 -8.55
N ASN A 480 8.04 -22.89 -7.62
CA ASN A 480 8.05 -23.47 -6.27
C ASN A 480 6.58 -23.70 -5.81
N SER A 481 6.40 -24.19 -4.58
CA SER A 481 5.10 -24.54 -4.00
C SER A 481 4.31 -23.37 -3.39
N SER A 482 4.76 -22.12 -3.49
CA SER A 482 4.09 -20.99 -2.82
C SER A 482 2.90 -20.43 -3.61
N ASN A 483 3.05 -20.16 -4.91
CA ASN A 483 2.11 -19.32 -5.67
C ASN A 483 1.92 -19.68 -7.15
N GLU A 484 2.45 -20.81 -7.61
CA GLU A 484 2.29 -21.34 -8.98
C GLU A 484 2.68 -20.34 -10.11
N ILE A 485 3.57 -19.39 -9.82
CA ILE A 485 4.28 -18.62 -10.84
C ILE A 485 5.45 -19.45 -11.38
N GLU A 486 5.48 -19.68 -12.69
CA GLU A 486 6.58 -20.38 -13.38
C GLU A 486 7.88 -19.57 -13.25
N GLY A 487 9.01 -20.25 -13.08
CA GLY A 487 10.32 -19.61 -13.21
C GLY A 487 10.44 -18.84 -14.53
N GLY A 488 11.03 -17.64 -14.51
CA GLY A 488 11.19 -16.83 -15.72
C GLY A 488 9.88 -16.22 -16.25
N THR A 489 8.75 -16.33 -15.56
CA THR A 489 7.54 -15.58 -15.95
C THR A 489 7.82 -14.08 -15.89
N VAL A 490 7.47 -13.35 -16.94
CA VAL A 490 7.54 -11.88 -17.03
C VAL A 490 6.20 -11.31 -16.59
N PHE A 491 6.24 -10.29 -15.75
CA PHE A 491 5.09 -9.52 -15.28
C PHE A 491 5.26 -8.06 -15.70
N VAL A 492 4.16 -7.41 -16.11
CA VAL A 492 4.10 -5.95 -16.27
C VAL A 492 3.13 -5.41 -15.23
N TYR A 493 3.61 -4.53 -14.35
CA TYR A 493 2.84 -3.90 -13.29
C TYR A 493 2.63 -2.42 -13.60
N ARG A 494 1.44 -1.89 -13.30
CA ARG A 494 1.21 -0.46 -13.14
C ARG A 494 1.29 -0.09 -11.65
N GLY A 495 1.96 1.02 -11.35
CA GLY A 495 1.98 1.66 -10.03
C GLY A 495 1.99 3.19 -10.19
N SER A 496 1.73 3.90 -9.09
CA SER A 496 1.88 5.36 -9.05
C SER A 496 3.37 5.76 -9.00
N ARG A 497 3.70 6.99 -9.44
CA ARG A 497 4.94 7.67 -9.05
C ARG A 497 4.94 8.02 -7.55
N ALA A 498 3.74 8.22 -6.98
CA ALA A 498 3.49 8.55 -5.58
C ALA A 498 4.27 9.78 -5.06
N VAL A 499 4.43 10.79 -5.92
CA VAL A 499 5.08 12.07 -5.58
C VAL A 499 4.33 12.74 -4.42
N GLY A 500 5.07 13.06 -3.35
CA GLY A 500 4.53 13.75 -2.17
C GLY A 500 3.55 12.92 -1.32
N CYS A 501 3.38 11.62 -1.59
CA CYS A 501 2.40 10.79 -0.88
C CYS A 501 2.91 10.29 0.50
N THR A 502 2.01 10.28 1.49
CA THR A 502 2.32 10.29 2.92
C THR A 502 1.58 9.21 3.72
N GLY A 503 1.47 7.99 3.18
CA GLY A 503 0.75 6.88 3.82
C GLY A 503 0.95 5.53 3.12
N ILE A 504 -0.13 4.76 2.99
CA ILE A 504 -0.30 3.55 2.16
C ILE A 504 -0.38 3.95 0.67
N CYS A 505 0.76 4.35 0.10
CA CYS A 505 0.83 5.05 -1.18
C CYS A 505 0.90 4.16 -2.42
N LEU A 506 1.47 2.96 -2.30
CA LEU A 506 1.77 2.12 -3.47
C LEU A 506 0.96 0.83 -3.53
N GLY A 507 -0.30 0.97 -3.92
CA GLY A 507 -1.05 -0.12 -4.55
C GLY A 507 -0.51 -0.42 -5.96
N THR A 508 -0.62 -1.67 -6.40
CA THR A 508 -0.14 -2.11 -7.73
C THR A 508 -1.23 -2.82 -8.51
N LEU A 509 -1.08 -2.85 -9.85
CA LEU A 509 -1.92 -3.64 -10.75
C LEU A 509 -1.05 -4.40 -11.77
N GLN A 510 -0.95 -5.71 -11.65
CA GLN A 510 -0.40 -6.58 -12.69
C GLN A 510 -1.29 -6.48 -13.94
N LEU A 511 -0.80 -5.84 -15.00
CA LEU A 511 -1.48 -5.68 -16.30
C LEU A 511 -1.32 -6.91 -17.19
N ALA A 512 -0.13 -7.52 -17.20
CA ALA A 512 0.22 -8.66 -18.07
C ALA A 512 1.07 -9.69 -17.32
N ARG A 513 1.00 -10.96 -17.75
CA ARG A 513 1.81 -12.10 -17.28
C ARG A 513 2.04 -13.07 -18.45
N PHE A 514 3.30 -13.35 -18.79
CA PHE A 514 3.67 -14.26 -19.89
C PHE A 514 5.00 -14.95 -19.61
N SER A 515 5.22 -16.16 -20.14
CA SER A 515 6.47 -16.91 -19.95
C SER A 515 7.61 -16.29 -20.78
N ALA A 516 8.85 -16.35 -20.28
CA ALA A 516 10.06 -16.02 -21.05
C ALA A 516 10.22 -16.83 -22.34
N LYS A 517 9.53 -17.96 -22.45
CA LYS A 517 9.47 -18.83 -23.65
C LYS A 517 8.39 -18.40 -24.65
N SER A 518 7.70 -17.27 -24.42
CA SER A 518 6.68 -16.76 -25.34
C SER A 518 7.32 -16.10 -26.56
N ASN A 519 7.02 -16.61 -27.75
CA ASN A 519 7.40 -15.98 -29.03
C ASN A 519 6.51 -14.77 -29.40
N ASN A 520 5.43 -14.55 -28.64
CA ASN A 520 4.45 -13.50 -28.87
C ASN A 520 4.93 -12.18 -28.26
N GLU A 521 4.46 -11.08 -28.86
CA GLU A 521 4.53 -9.75 -28.28
C GLU A 521 3.27 -9.50 -27.44
N HIS A 522 3.41 -8.80 -26.30
CA HIS A 522 2.34 -8.57 -25.33
C HIS A 522 2.17 -7.07 -25.09
N GLU A 523 0.98 -6.54 -25.32
CA GLU A 523 0.67 -5.13 -25.06
C GLU A 523 0.30 -4.91 -23.58
N ALA A 524 0.78 -3.82 -22.99
CA ALA A 524 0.38 -3.36 -21.67
C ALA A 524 0.27 -1.83 -21.65
N THR A 525 -0.92 -1.29 -21.94
CA THR A 525 -1.21 0.16 -21.87
C THR A 525 -0.30 0.96 -22.82
N GLY A 526 -0.31 0.60 -24.11
CA GLY A 526 0.39 1.36 -25.15
C GLY A 526 1.91 1.20 -25.20
N ILE A 527 2.48 0.24 -24.46
CA ILE A 527 3.81 -0.33 -24.76
C ILE A 527 3.68 -1.81 -25.10
N PHE A 528 4.59 -2.29 -25.93
CA PHE A 528 4.67 -3.68 -26.37
C PHE A 528 5.95 -4.31 -25.83
N VAL A 529 5.81 -5.50 -25.22
CA VAL A 529 6.91 -6.24 -24.59
C VAL A 529 6.97 -7.65 -25.17
N LYS A 530 8.14 -8.04 -25.68
CA LYS A 530 8.37 -9.36 -26.30
C LYS A 530 9.63 -10.02 -25.74
N PRO A 531 9.56 -11.26 -25.20
CA PRO A 531 10.75 -12.06 -24.95
C PRO A 531 11.52 -12.33 -26.24
N VAL A 532 12.83 -12.07 -26.22
CA VAL A 532 13.74 -12.30 -27.38
C VAL A 532 14.89 -13.26 -27.06
N ALA A 533 15.27 -13.39 -25.79
CA ALA A 533 16.20 -14.42 -25.29
C ALA A 533 15.96 -14.69 -23.80
N TYR A 534 16.54 -15.78 -23.29
CA TYR A 534 16.65 -16.04 -21.85
C TYR A 534 17.87 -16.91 -21.58
N THR A 535 18.38 -16.87 -20.34
CA THR A 535 19.40 -17.80 -19.85
C THR A 535 18.81 -18.60 -18.70
N SER A 536 18.76 -19.92 -18.83
CA SER A 536 18.34 -20.84 -17.76
C SER A 536 19.28 -22.04 -17.66
N HIS A 537 19.27 -22.68 -16.50
CA HIS A 537 19.94 -23.94 -16.23
C HIS A 537 19.00 -24.88 -15.45
N PHE A 538 19.40 -26.14 -15.26
CA PHE A 538 18.60 -27.11 -14.52
C PHE A 538 19.31 -27.55 -13.23
N ILE A 539 18.56 -27.62 -12.14
CA ILE A 539 18.99 -28.17 -10.86
C ILE A 539 18.19 -29.45 -10.54
N GLN A 540 18.63 -30.18 -9.52
CA GLN A 540 17.84 -31.24 -8.87
C GLN A 540 17.41 -30.76 -7.49
N GLU A 541 16.12 -30.84 -7.20
CA GLU A 541 15.53 -30.48 -5.90
C GLU A 541 14.39 -31.48 -5.61
N ASP A 542 14.41 -32.12 -4.44
CA ASP A 542 13.49 -33.22 -4.06
C ASP A 542 13.32 -34.32 -5.14
N GLY A 543 14.42 -34.66 -5.82
CA GLY A 543 14.45 -35.66 -6.91
C GLY A 543 13.79 -35.19 -8.21
N LYS A 544 13.40 -33.92 -8.32
CA LYS A 544 12.81 -33.30 -9.51
C LYS A 544 13.82 -32.40 -10.20
N ARG A 545 13.88 -32.50 -11.53
CA ARG A 545 14.62 -31.58 -12.39
C ARG A 545 13.84 -30.26 -12.50
N ILE A 546 14.34 -29.20 -11.89
CA ILE A 546 13.72 -27.86 -11.91
C ILE A 546 14.55 -26.91 -12.78
N GLU A 547 13.88 -26.12 -13.61
CA GLU A 547 14.52 -25.07 -14.42
C GLU A 547 14.65 -23.77 -13.61
N VAL A 548 15.83 -23.16 -13.68
CA VAL A 548 16.19 -21.94 -12.97
C VAL A 548 16.68 -20.91 -13.99
N PHE A 549 15.91 -19.85 -14.16
CA PHE A 549 16.23 -18.72 -15.03
C PHE A 549 17.21 -17.79 -14.31
N SER A 550 18.34 -17.50 -14.95
CA SER A 550 19.32 -16.50 -14.53
C SER A 550 18.99 -15.12 -15.10
N SER A 551 18.42 -15.06 -16.31
CA SER A 551 17.98 -13.81 -16.95
C SER A 551 16.94 -14.04 -18.06
N VAL A 552 16.23 -12.97 -18.42
CA VAL A 552 15.31 -12.88 -19.56
C VAL A 552 15.56 -11.56 -20.30
N THR A 553 15.77 -11.62 -21.61
CA THR A 553 15.92 -10.44 -22.48
C THR A 553 14.60 -10.11 -23.14
N LEU A 554 14.14 -8.86 -22.96
CA LEU A 554 12.87 -8.36 -23.43
C LEU A 554 13.11 -7.21 -24.42
N ARG A 555 12.54 -7.31 -25.61
CA ARG A 555 12.34 -6.16 -26.48
C ARG A 555 11.16 -5.35 -25.97
N ILE A 556 11.37 -4.06 -25.76
CA ILE A 556 10.37 -3.10 -25.32
C ILE A 556 10.29 -2.00 -26.38
N ARG A 557 9.07 -1.65 -26.80
CA ARG A 557 8.79 -0.55 -27.73
C ARG A 557 7.46 0.11 -27.38
N ARG A 558 7.20 1.27 -27.98
CA ARG A 558 5.86 1.86 -28.09
C ARG A 558 5.14 1.32 -29.34
#